data_AF-A0A3M5WDU2-F1
#
_entry.id   AF-A0A3M5WDU2-F1
#
_cell.length_a   1.000
_cell.length_b   1.000
_cell.length_c   1.000
_cell.angle_alpha   90.00
_cell.angle_beta   90.00
_cell.angle_gamma   90.00
#
_symmetry.space_group_name_H-M   'P 1'
#
loop_
_entity.id
_entity.type
_entity.pdbx_description
1 polymer ?
#
loop_
_entity_poly.entity_id
_entity_poly.type
_entity_poly.pdbx_seq_one_letter_code
_entity_poly.pdbx_strand_id
1 'polypeptide(L)' 'MDELMAARRAVKAAKASEEPAALKAARASVDKAKVALGERGEVWWTDGTEDFNRRKVINTPYAQWYLDLNHPAI' A
#
# COMPACT_ATOMS: atom_id res chain seq x y z
N MET A 1 -6.22 12.93 10.14
CA MET A 1 -6.80 11.60 10.48
C MET A 1 -8.21 11.43 9.93
N ASP A 2 -9.07 12.45 10.07
CA ASP A 2 -10.46 12.41 9.59
C ASP A 2 -10.59 12.09 8.10
N GLU A 3 -9.72 12.66 7.26
CA GLU A 3 -9.71 12.39 5.82
C GLU A 3 -9.40 10.94 5.47
N LEU A 4 -8.40 10.33 6.12
CA LEU A 4 -8.05 8.93 5.89
C LEU A 4 -9.21 8.01 6.28
N MET A 5 -9.86 8.28 7.42
CA MET A 5 -11.00 7.49 7.87
C MET A 5 -12.23 7.69 6.98
N ALA A 6 -12.49 8.90 6.50
CA ALA A 6 -13.54 9.17 5.52
C ALA A 6 -13.29 8.43 4.20
N ALA A 7 -12.06 8.47 3.67
CA ALA A 7 -11.69 7.77 2.45
C ALA A 7 -11.80 6.24 2.60
N ARG A 8 -11.42 5.68 3.76
CA ARG A 8 -11.60 4.25 4.06
C ARG A 8 -13.08 3.85 4.11
N ARG A 9 -13.95 4.70 4.68
CA ARG A 9 -15.41 4.48 4.64
C ARG A 9 -15.95 4.53 3.21
N ALA A 10 -15.49 5.46 2.38
CA ALA A 10 -15.88 5.52 0.97
C ALA A 10 -15.49 4.26 0.19
N VAL A 11 -14.32 3.66 0.48
CA VAL A 11 -13.94 2.36 -0.11
C VAL A 11 -14.92 1.25 0.28
N LYS A 12 -15.35 1.21 1.56
CA LYS A 12 -16.35 0.23 2.02
C LYS A 12 -17.67 0.41 1.29
N ALA A 13 -18.14 1.66 1.12
CA ALA A 13 -19.37 1.97 0.41
C ALA A 13 -19.29 1.58 -1.08
N ALA A 14 -18.19 1.94 -1.77
CA ALA A 14 -18.00 1.62 -3.18
C ALA A 14 -17.88 0.11 -3.46
N LYS A 15 -17.35 -0.67 -2.51
CA LYS A 15 -17.37 -2.13 -2.60
C LYS A 15 -18.79 -2.70 -2.51
N ALA A 16 -19.63 -2.12 -1.66
CA ALA A 16 -21.01 -2.57 -1.48
C ALA A 16 -21.91 -2.19 -2.65
N SER A 17 -21.58 -1.11 -3.38
CA SER A 17 -22.33 -0.67 -4.56
C SER A 17 -21.83 -1.30 -5.88
N GLU A 18 -20.77 -2.12 -5.84
CA GLU A 18 -20.14 -2.75 -7.01
C GLU A 18 -19.71 -1.79 -8.14
N GLU A 19 -19.57 -0.49 -7.83
CA GLU A 19 -19.23 0.57 -8.80
C GLU A 19 -17.71 0.69 -8.97
N PRO A 20 -17.11 0.23 -10.09
CA PRO A 20 -15.66 0.15 -10.22
C PRO A 20 -15.00 1.53 -10.25
N ALA A 21 -15.68 2.52 -10.83
CA ALA A 21 -15.23 3.91 -10.88
C ALA A 21 -15.20 4.54 -9.48
N ALA A 22 -16.25 4.32 -8.69
CA ALA A 22 -16.31 4.79 -7.30
C ALA A 22 -15.22 4.15 -6.45
N LEU A 23 -14.94 2.86 -6.66
CA LEU A 23 -13.89 2.15 -5.95
C LEU A 23 -12.49 2.69 -6.30
N LYS A 24 -12.25 3.00 -7.58
CA LYS A 24 -10.99 3.63 -8.04
C LYS A 24 -10.81 5.00 -7.40
N ALA A 25 -11.85 5.84 -7.41
CA ALA A 25 -11.81 7.17 -6.81
C ALA A 25 -11.55 7.11 -5.29
N ALA A 26 -12.26 6.24 -4.57
CA ALA A 26 -12.08 6.09 -3.12
C ALA A 26 -10.66 5.61 -2.76
N ARG A 27 -10.09 4.68 -3.54
CA ARG A 27 -8.70 4.23 -3.37
C ARG A 27 -7.68 5.34 -3.63
N ALA A 28 -7.93 6.20 -4.62
CA ALA A 28 -7.09 7.37 -4.88
C ALA A 28 -7.15 8.38 -3.72
N SER A 29 -8.33 8.61 -3.13
CA SER A 29 -8.47 9.46 -1.94
C SER A 29 -7.73 8.91 -0.72
N VAL A 30 -7.73 7.58 -0.53
CA VAL A 30 -6.92 6.95 0.54
C VAL A 30 -5.43 7.20 0.29
N ASP A 31 -4.97 7.04 -0.95
CA ASP A 31 -3.56 7.28 -1.30
C ASP A 31 -3.14 8.71 -1.01
N LYS A 32 -3.94 9.69 -1.47
CA LYS A 32 -3.72 11.12 -1.19
C LYS A 32 -3.65 11.40 0.32
N ALA A 33 -4.59 10.87 1.10
CA ALA A 33 -4.61 11.07 2.54
C ALA A 33 -3.37 10.47 3.24
N LYS A 34 -2.90 9.31 2.78
CA LYS A 34 -1.68 8.70 3.31
C LYS A 34 -0.42 9.49 2.99
N VAL A 35 -0.33 10.03 1.77
CA VAL A 35 0.78 10.92 1.38
C VAL A 35 0.78 12.17 2.25
N ALA A 36 -0.38 12.80 2.46
CA ALA A 36 -0.50 13.99 3.32
C ALA A 36 -0.12 13.72 4.79
N LEU A 37 -0.28 12.48 5.27
CA LEU A 37 0.12 12.07 6.61
C LEU A 37 1.60 11.66 6.72
N GLY A 38 2.34 11.58 5.61
CA GLY A 38 3.69 11.04 5.59
C GLY A 38 3.77 9.52 5.74
N GLU A 39 2.64 8.79 5.71
CA GLU A 39 2.62 7.32 5.67
C GLU A 39 3.12 6.77 4.32
N ARG A 40 3.09 7.62 3.28
CA ARG A 40 3.58 7.35 1.93
C ARG A 40 4.30 8.60 1.42
N GLY A 41 5.30 8.42 0.59
CA GLY A 41 6.10 9.52 0.07
C GLY A 41 7.57 9.16 0.13
N GLU A 42 8.42 10.18 0.21
CA GLU A 42 9.86 9.98 0.36
C GLU A 42 10.15 9.11 1.59
N VAL A 43 11.16 8.27 1.43
CA VAL A 43 11.59 7.35 2.47
C VAL A 43 12.19 8.11 3.64
N TRP A 44 11.98 7.61 4.85
CA TRP A 44 12.52 8.24 6.06
C TRP A 44 14.00 7.93 6.30
N TRP A 45 14.60 7.03 5.50
CA TRP A 45 16.02 6.66 5.56
C TRP A 45 16.85 7.44 4.53
N THR A 46 18.13 7.64 4.83
CA THR A 46 19.05 8.46 4.02
C THR A 46 20.23 7.67 3.44
N ASP A 47 20.23 6.35 3.56
CA ASP A 47 21.32 5.47 3.11
C ASP A 47 21.34 5.21 1.59
N GLY A 48 20.41 5.82 0.85
CA GLY A 48 20.29 5.69 -0.60
C GLY A 48 19.66 4.38 -1.06
N THR A 49 19.17 3.54 -0.14
CA THR A 49 18.49 2.29 -0.51
C THR A 49 17.13 2.58 -1.17
N GLU A 50 16.78 1.76 -2.15
CA GLU A 50 15.60 1.97 -2.99
C GLU A 50 14.28 1.65 -2.26
N ASP A 51 13.21 2.44 -2.47
CA ASP A 51 11.88 2.14 -1.92
C ASP A 51 11.22 0.97 -2.67
N PHE A 52 11.16 -0.21 -2.04
CA PHE A 52 10.49 -1.38 -2.58
C PHE A 52 8.95 -1.42 -2.36
N ASN A 53 8.33 -0.35 -1.85
CA ASN A 53 6.88 -0.27 -1.75
C ASN A 53 6.17 -0.51 -3.08
N ARG A 54 5.04 -1.21 -3.03
CA ARG A 54 4.20 -1.55 -4.19
C ARG A 54 4.89 -2.42 -5.25
N ARG A 55 6.08 -2.98 -4.97
CA ARG A 55 6.69 -4.05 -5.77
C ARG A 55 6.29 -5.41 -5.20
N LYS A 56 6.11 -6.40 -6.07
CA LYS A 56 5.95 -7.80 -5.64
C LYS A 56 7.28 -8.25 -5.02
N VAL A 57 7.25 -8.96 -3.89
CA VAL A 57 8.45 -9.42 -3.17
C VAL A 57 9.43 -10.20 -4.06
N ILE A 58 8.91 -11.01 -4.99
CA ILE A 58 9.70 -11.76 -5.99
C ILE A 58 10.54 -10.87 -6.92
N ASN A 59 10.19 -9.60 -7.06
CA ASN A 59 10.87 -8.60 -7.89
C ASN A 59 11.74 -7.66 -7.04
N THR A 60 12.10 -8.08 -5.83
CA THR A 60 12.91 -7.30 -4.89
C THR A 60 14.07 -8.14 -4.38
N PRO A 61 15.14 -7.54 -3.83
CA PRO A 61 16.23 -8.28 -3.19
C PRO A 61 15.77 -9.22 -2.07
N TYR A 62 14.57 -9.01 -1.51
CA TYR A 62 13.98 -9.84 -0.46
C TYR A 62 13.35 -11.15 -0.98
N ALA A 63 13.41 -11.42 -2.28
CA ALA A 63 12.79 -12.59 -2.88
C ALA A 63 13.26 -13.90 -2.24
N GLN A 64 14.57 -14.10 -2.09
CA GLN A 64 15.12 -15.34 -1.53
C GLN A 64 14.70 -15.54 -0.08
N TRP A 65 14.86 -14.51 0.75
CA TRP A 65 14.42 -14.54 2.14
C TRP A 65 12.93 -14.90 2.29
N TYR A 66 12.08 -14.34 1.44
CA TYR A 66 10.64 -14.66 1.45
C TYR A 66 10.33 -16.10 1.03
N LEU A 67 11.09 -16.65 0.08
CA LEU A 67 10.95 -18.05 -0.33
C LEU A 67 11.34 -19.01 0.81
N ASP A 68 12.44 -18.70 1.50
CA ASP A 68 12.95 -19.53 2.61
C ASP A 68 11.96 -19.54 3.79
N LEU A 69 11.25 -18.43 4.05
CA LEU A 69 10.19 -18.39 5.05
C LEU A 69 9.00 -19.33 4.73
N ASN A 70 8.71 -19.54 3.44
CA ASN A 70 7.60 -20.40 3.00
C ASN A 70 8.03 -21.86 2.77
N HIS A 71 9.34 -22.12 2.79
CA HIS A 71 9.94 -23.45 2.77
C HIS A 71 10.93 -23.58 3.92
N PRO A 72 10.45 -23.68 5.18
CA PRO A 72 11.35 -23.93 6.28
C PRO A 72 12.14 -25.21 6.00
N ALA A 73 13.46 -25.14 6.12
CA ALA A 73 14.31 -26.32 6.08
C ALA A 73 13.76 -27.35 7.08
N ILE A 74 13.44 -28.55 6.59
CA ILE A 74 13.00 -29.70 7.40
C ILE A 74 14.11 -30.07 8.38
#